data_AF-A0A6A1XK49-F1
#
_entry.id   AF-A0A6A1XK49-F1
#
_cell.length_a   1.000
_cell.length_b   1.000
_cell.length_c   1.000
_cell.angle_alpha   90.00
_cell.angle_beta   90.00
_cell.angle_gamma   90.00
#
_symmetry.space_group_name_H-M   'P 1'
#
loop_
_entity.id
_entity.type
_entity.pdbx_description
1 polymer ?
#
loop_
_entity_poly.entity_id
_entity_poly.type
_entity_poly.pdbx_seq_one_letter_code
_entity_poly.pdbx_strand_id
1 'polypeptide(L)'
;MNVNKILPFLLLLPFLASCTSKYKIEGTSSVNSLDGKMLYLKSLRDGEWVKLDSAEVVHGLFSMKGKIDSVQMVTLYMDEESIMPIVLESGKITVTISNTDLKAVGTSLNNALYEFISKRNQLEESISELEQKETRMVLDGGDLDEIHSQLVVEGDSLMQAMNQYVKTFISDNYENVLGPSVFMMLCSSLPYPIMTPQIDDIIKDAPYSFKDNKLVREFLSKARENMKLIEEHQRLEQNASTNK
;
A
#
# COMPACT_ATOMS: atom_id res chain seq x y z
N MET A 1 36.98 30.71 61.62
CA MET A 1 35.84 29.78 61.44
C MET A 1 35.10 30.23 60.19
N ASN A 2 35.28 29.51 59.06
CA ASN A 2 34.38 28.47 58.55
C ASN A 2 33.15 29.11 57.85
N VAL A 3 32.76 28.84 56.60
CA VAL A 3 32.89 27.65 55.74
C VAL A 3 32.64 28.08 54.27
N ASN A 4 33.37 27.48 53.33
CA ASN A 4 33.02 27.37 51.91
C ASN A 4 31.55 26.91 51.72
N LYS A 5 30.79 27.54 50.82
CA LYS A 5 29.61 26.88 50.22
C LYS A 5 29.57 27.14 48.72
N ILE A 6 30.31 26.29 48.02
CA ILE A 6 30.16 25.99 46.61
C ILE A 6 28.72 25.52 46.41
N LEU A 7 27.97 26.26 45.59
CA LEU A 7 26.63 25.92 45.14
C LEU A 7 26.74 24.71 44.19
N PRO A 8 26.15 23.54 44.47
CA PRO A 8 26.09 22.48 43.49
C PRO A 8 24.94 22.83 42.54
N PHE A 9 25.29 23.19 41.30
CA PHE A 9 24.34 23.22 40.18
C PHE A 9 23.92 21.77 39.92
N LEU A 10 22.83 21.36 40.57
CA LEU A 10 22.24 20.04 40.44
C LEU A 10 21.71 19.91 38.99
N LEU A 11 22.48 19.19 38.17
CA LEU A 11 22.12 18.75 36.84
C LEU A 11 20.84 17.91 36.91
N LEU A 12 19.68 18.54 36.70
CA LEU A 12 18.43 17.88 36.35
C LEU A 12 18.52 17.49 34.87
N LEU A 13 19.19 16.37 34.59
CA LEU A 13 19.02 15.65 33.33
C LEU A 13 17.65 14.98 33.36
N PRO A 14 16.66 15.39 32.54
CA PRO A 14 15.49 14.56 32.35
C PRO A 14 15.97 13.27 31.66
N PHE A 15 15.79 12.13 32.33
CA PHE A 15 15.92 10.83 31.70
C PHE A 15 14.88 10.77 30.57
N LEU A 16 15.32 11.02 29.34
CA LEU A 16 14.61 10.58 28.14
C LEU A 16 14.67 9.04 28.16
N ALA A 17 13.75 8.42 28.90
CA ALA A 17 13.46 7.01 28.73
C ALA A 17 12.87 6.85 27.33
N SER A 18 13.73 6.71 26.32
CA SER A 18 13.32 6.25 25.00
C SER A 18 12.76 4.84 25.19
N CYS A 19 11.45 4.73 25.30
CA CYS A 19 10.74 3.47 25.11
C CYS A 19 11.00 3.04 23.68
N THR A 20 12.10 2.31 23.45
CA THR A 20 12.38 1.78 22.12
C THR A 20 11.36 0.70 21.83
N SER A 21 10.42 1.00 20.95
CA SER A 21 9.43 0.06 20.42
C SER A 21 10.15 -1.09 19.72
N LYS A 22 9.69 -2.32 19.98
CA LYS A 22 10.23 -3.53 19.39
C LYS A 22 9.18 -4.22 18.54
N TYR A 23 9.62 -4.80 17.45
CA TYR A 23 8.80 -5.68 16.62
C TYR A 23 9.36 -7.10 16.68
N LYS A 24 8.47 -8.07 16.45
CA LYS A 24 8.82 -9.46 16.20
C LYS A 24 7.96 -9.96 15.05
N ILE A 25 8.58 -10.40 13.97
CA ILE A 25 7.92 -11.12 12.88
C ILE A 25 8.19 -12.60 13.05
N GLU A 26 7.13 -13.40 13.01
CA GLU A 26 7.16 -14.86 12.94
C GLU A 26 6.42 -15.28 11.69
N GLY A 27 7.12 -15.92 10.77
CA GLY A 27 6.59 -16.27 9.47
C GLY A 27 6.54 -17.77 9.24
N THR A 28 5.48 -18.20 8.56
CA THR A 28 5.33 -19.57 8.05
C THR A 28 5.13 -19.52 6.54
N SER A 29 5.90 -20.32 5.80
CA SER A 29 5.77 -20.53 4.37
C SER A 29 5.45 -21.99 4.06
N SER A 30 4.40 -22.23 3.28
CA SER A 30 4.14 -23.54 2.67
C SER A 30 4.61 -23.61 1.21
N VAL A 31 5.32 -22.60 0.73
CA VAL A 31 5.83 -22.52 -0.64
C VAL A 31 7.24 -23.12 -0.66
N ASN A 32 7.39 -24.28 -1.30
CA ASN A 32 8.64 -25.04 -1.31
C ASN A 32 9.83 -24.25 -1.90
N SER A 33 9.59 -23.33 -2.84
CA SER A 33 10.66 -22.51 -3.44
C SER A 33 11.28 -21.51 -2.47
N LEU A 34 10.63 -21.25 -1.32
CA LEU A 34 11.13 -20.34 -0.30
C LEU A 34 12.04 -21.03 0.72
N ASP A 35 12.03 -22.36 0.85
CA ASP A 35 12.85 -23.04 1.86
C ASP A 35 14.35 -22.93 1.52
N GLY A 36 15.17 -22.58 2.51
CA GLY A 36 16.59 -22.26 2.35
C GLY A 36 16.88 -20.91 1.67
N LYS A 37 15.87 -20.08 1.39
CA LYS A 37 16.05 -18.74 0.83
C LYS A 37 16.17 -17.67 1.90
N MET A 38 16.88 -16.60 1.56
CA MET A 38 16.96 -15.40 2.39
C MET A 38 15.80 -14.46 2.05
N LEU A 39 15.03 -14.11 3.09
CA LEU A 39 14.04 -13.06 3.03
C LEU A 39 14.63 -11.75 3.57
N TYR A 40 14.21 -10.64 2.99
CA TYR A 40 14.66 -9.30 3.35
C TYR A 40 13.47 -8.39 3.61
N LEU A 41 13.50 -7.64 4.71
CA LEU A 41 12.61 -6.49 4.88
C LEU A 41 13.27 -5.29 4.24
N LYS A 42 12.64 -4.69 3.24
CA LYS A 42 13.11 -3.44 2.62
C LYS A 42 12.11 -2.31 2.86
N SER A 43 12.61 -1.11 3.08
CA SER A 43 11.82 0.12 3.15
C SER A 43 12.23 1.04 2.02
N LEU A 44 11.25 1.69 1.38
CA LEU A 44 11.52 2.69 0.35
C LEU A 44 11.93 4.01 1.02
N ARG A 45 13.20 4.40 0.87
CA ARG A 45 13.76 5.65 1.41
C ARG A 45 14.43 6.40 0.28
N ASP A 46 13.99 7.63 0.05
CA ASP A 46 14.55 8.51 -0.99
C ASP A 46 14.57 7.90 -2.40
N GLY A 47 13.59 7.06 -2.71
CA GLY A 47 13.47 6.37 -4.00
C GLY A 47 14.26 5.05 -4.09
N GLU A 48 14.99 4.69 -3.04
CA GLU A 48 15.79 3.47 -2.98
C GLU A 48 15.25 2.47 -1.96
N TRP A 49 15.35 1.17 -2.28
CA TRP A 49 14.97 0.11 -1.36
C TRP A 49 16.11 -0.20 -0.39
N VAL A 50 15.94 0.21 0.87
CA VAL A 50 16.93 0.02 1.93
C VAL A 50 16.57 -1.21 2.75
N LYS A 51 17.49 -2.17 2.86
CA LYS A 51 17.35 -3.36 3.70
C LYS A 51 17.36 -3.00 5.20
N LEU A 52 16.36 -3.48 5.93
CA LEU A 52 16.19 -3.27 7.37
C LEU A 52 16.54 -4.51 8.20
N ASP A 53 16.12 -5.69 7.76
CA ASP A 53 16.37 -6.96 8.42
C ASP A 53 16.42 -8.09 7.37
N SER A 54 16.85 -9.28 7.78
CA SER A 54 16.79 -10.48 6.96
C SER A 54 16.74 -11.74 7.79
N ALA A 55 16.12 -12.78 7.25
CA ALA A 55 16.06 -14.10 7.86
C ALA A 55 16.08 -15.18 6.78
N GLU A 56 16.76 -16.28 7.07
CA GLU A 56 16.65 -17.49 6.27
C GLU A 56 15.35 -18.22 6.61
N VAL A 57 14.72 -18.81 5.60
CA VAL A 57 13.59 -19.72 5.78
C VAL A 57 14.14 -21.13 6.03
N VAL A 58 13.82 -21.70 7.19
CA VAL A 58 14.27 -23.04 7.57
C VAL A 58 13.05 -23.89 7.91
N HIS A 59 12.84 -24.97 7.16
CA HIS A 59 11.66 -25.82 7.25
C HIS A 59 10.35 -25.03 7.16
N GLY A 60 10.31 -24.06 6.24
CA GLY A 60 9.15 -23.17 6.05
C GLY A 60 8.93 -22.16 7.18
N LEU A 61 9.87 -21.99 8.11
CA LEU A 61 9.76 -21.01 9.21
C LEU A 61 10.81 -19.91 9.08
N PHE A 62 10.45 -18.67 9.41
CA PHE A 62 11.39 -17.57 9.53
C PHE A 62 11.03 -16.65 10.70
N SER A 63 12.02 -15.96 11.27
CA SER A 63 11.77 -14.97 12.32
C SER A 63 12.73 -13.80 12.21
N MET A 64 12.17 -12.60 12.34
CA MET A 64 12.90 -11.33 12.35
C MET A 64 12.50 -10.57 13.61
N LYS A 65 13.45 -9.86 14.23
CA LYS A 65 13.17 -9.07 15.44
C LYS A 65 14.09 -7.88 15.49
N GLY A 66 13.54 -6.74 15.85
CA GLY A 66 14.32 -5.52 15.89
C GLY A 66 13.66 -4.43 16.70
N LYS A 67 14.31 -3.27 16.64
CA LYS A 67 13.81 -2.01 17.20
C LYS A 67 13.24 -1.19 16.04
N ILE A 68 12.18 -0.45 16.33
CA ILE A 68 11.63 0.55 15.40
C ILE A 68 11.61 1.92 16.08
N ASP A 69 12.00 2.93 15.32
CA ASP A 69 11.94 4.32 15.76
C ASP A 69 10.57 4.94 15.45
N SER A 70 9.96 4.51 14.34
CA SER A 70 8.61 4.90 13.93
C SER A 70 7.93 3.75 13.18
N VAL A 71 6.59 3.75 13.24
CA VAL A 71 5.76 2.89 12.41
C VAL A 71 6.00 3.25 10.95
N GLN A 72 6.25 2.24 10.10
CA GLN A 72 6.51 2.45 8.68
C GLN A 72 6.02 1.27 7.85
N MET A 73 5.62 1.53 6.60
CA MET A 73 5.38 0.46 5.63
C MET A 73 6.71 -0.09 5.12
N VAL A 74 6.84 -1.41 5.13
CA VAL A 74 7.98 -2.15 4.58
C VAL A 74 7.45 -3.21 3.63
N THR A 75 8.32 -3.76 2.81
CA THR A 75 7.98 -4.87 1.91
C THR A 75 8.92 -6.03 2.19
N LEU A 76 8.36 -7.24 2.28
CA LEU A 76 9.12 -8.47 2.36
C LEU A 76 9.56 -8.86 0.94
N TYR A 77 10.84 -9.13 0.77
CA TYR A 77 11.47 -9.51 -0.49
C TYR A 77 12.10 -10.89 -0.39
N MET A 78 12.08 -11.62 -1.49
CA MET A 78 13.04 -12.69 -1.76
C MET A 78 13.91 -12.22 -2.92
N ASP A 79 15.21 -12.15 -2.70
CA ASP A 79 16.15 -11.57 -3.66
C ASP A 79 15.70 -10.15 -4.11
N GLU A 80 15.31 -9.98 -5.37
CA GLU A 80 14.76 -8.73 -5.93
C GLU A 80 13.24 -8.74 -6.14
N GLU A 81 12.57 -9.84 -5.84
CA GLU A 81 11.12 -9.98 -5.99
C GLU A 81 10.40 -9.57 -4.70
N SER A 82 9.47 -8.62 -4.82
CA SER A 82 8.59 -8.23 -3.72
C SER A 82 7.53 -9.30 -3.49
N ILE A 83 7.39 -9.77 -2.25
CA ILE A 83 6.40 -10.78 -1.86
C ILE A 83 5.13 -10.09 -1.34
N MET A 84 5.26 -9.26 -0.31
CA MET A 84 4.10 -8.68 0.37
C MET A 84 4.45 -7.42 1.18
N PRO A 85 3.52 -6.45 1.29
CA PRO A 85 3.68 -5.30 2.17
C PRO A 85 3.42 -5.66 3.64
N ILE A 86 4.15 -5.10 4.58
CA ILE A 86 3.98 -5.29 6.01
C ILE A 86 4.07 -3.94 6.70
N VAL A 87 3.18 -3.66 7.65
CA VAL A 87 3.35 -2.52 8.53
C VAL A 87 4.29 -2.90 9.67
N LEU A 88 5.47 -2.29 9.71
CA LEU A 88 6.42 -2.52 10.79
C LEU A 88 6.04 -1.65 11.99
N GLU A 89 5.28 -2.23 12.92
CA GLU A 89 4.83 -1.61 14.16
C GLU A 89 5.22 -2.42 15.40
N SER A 90 5.04 -1.85 16.59
CA SER A 90 5.41 -2.55 17.82
C SER A 90 4.45 -3.69 18.09
N GLY A 91 4.99 -4.87 18.40
CA GLY A 91 4.21 -6.06 18.69
C GLY A 91 4.71 -7.28 17.96
N LYS A 92 3.90 -8.33 18.01
CA LYS A 92 4.13 -9.60 17.33
C LYS A 92 3.30 -9.61 16.04
N ILE A 93 4.00 -9.69 14.92
CA ILE A 93 3.42 -9.81 13.57
C ILE A 93 3.60 -11.27 13.14
N THR A 94 2.51 -11.93 12.78
CA THR A 94 2.51 -13.29 12.23
C THR A 94 2.28 -13.22 10.74
N VAL A 95 3.23 -13.74 9.97
CA VAL A 95 3.19 -13.75 8.50
C VAL A 95 2.87 -15.16 8.00
N THR A 96 1.94 -15.27 7.07
CA THR A 96 1.62 -16.52 6.38
C THR A 96 1.83 -16.33 4.89
N ILE A 97 2.63 -17.23 4.30
CA ILE A 97 2.92 -17.28 2.87
C ILE A 97 2.54 -18.67 2.35
N SER A 98 1.52 -18.73 1.51
CA SER A 98 1.11 -19.95 0.81
C SER A 98 0.72 -19.60 -0.63
N ASN A 99 0.38 -20.62 -1.42
CA ASN A 99 -0.11 -20.41 -2.78
C ASN A 99 -1.50 -19.75 -2.82
N THR A 100 -2.22 -19.73 -1.70
CA THR A 100 -3.60 -19.21 -1.62
C THR A 100 -3.76 -18.06 -0.63
N ASP A 101 -2.78 -17.83 0.23
CA ASP A 101 -2.88 -16.88 1.34
C ASP A 101 -1.53 -16.16 1.54
N LEU A 102 -1.55 -14.85 1.43
CA LEU A 102 -0.44 -13.94 1.71
C LEU A 102 -0.95 -12.91 2.70
N LYS A 103 -0.65 -13.09 3.99
CA LYS A 103 -1.15 -12.19 5.04
C LYS A 103 -0.21 -11.96 6.20
N ALA A 104 -0.30 -10.77 6.78
CA ALA A 104 0.33 -10.44 8.06
C ALA A 104 -0.76 -10.02 9.06
N VAL A 105 -0.71 -10.58 10.27
CA VAL A 105 -1.69 -10.33 11.34
C VAL A 105 -0.99 -10.16 12.69
N GLY A 106 -1.75 -9.83 13.73
CA GLY A 106 -1.27 -9.79 15.11
C GLY A 106 -0.97 -8.38 15.64
N THR A 107 -1.04 -7.37 14.77
CA THR A 107 -0.97 -5.96 15.14
C THR A 107 -2.05 -5.17 14.40
N SER A 108 -2.47 -4.02 14.96
CA SER A 108 -3.67 -3.32 14.52
C SER A 108 -3.61 -2.87 13.05
N LEU A 109 -2.49 -2.31 12.60
CA LEU A 109 -2.36 -1.80 11.23
C LEU A 109 -2.16 -2.92 10.22
N ASN A 110 -1.48 -4.01 10.59
CA ASN A 110 -1.42 -5.19 9.72
C ASN A 110 -2.80 -5.84 9.56
N ASN A 111 -3.57 -6.01 10.64
CA ASN A 111 -4.94 -6.53 10.54
C ASN A 111 -5.79 -5.67 9.60
N ALA A 112 -5.78 -4.34 9.78
CA ALA A 112 -6.53 -3.42 8.92
C ALA A 112 -6.07 -3.49 7.45
N LEU A 113 -4.75 -3.53 7.19
CA LEU A 113 -4.21 -3.65 5.84
C LEU A 113 -4.69 -4.94 5.15
N TYR A 114 -4.63 -6.07 5.84
CA TYR A 114 -4.97 -7.36 5.23
C TYR A 114 -6.47 -7.62 5.14
N GLU A 115 -7.28 -7.05 6.02
CA GLU A 115 -8.74 -6.96 5.83
C GLU A 115 -9.06 -6.16 4.56
N PHE A 116 -8.39 -5.01 4.37
CA PHE A 116 -8.53 -4.20 3.16
C PHE A 116 -8.13 -4.94 1.89
N ILE A 117 -6.95 -5.55 1.87
CA ILE A 117 -6.47 -6.31 0.71
C ILE A 117 -7.44 -7.45 0.40
N SER A 118 -7.88 -8.20 1.41
CA SER A 118 -8.81 -9.32 1.23
C SER A 118 -10.14 -8.85 0.59
N LYS A 119 -10.74 -7.78 1.13
CA LYS A 119 -12.01 -7.27 0.60
C LYS A 119 -11.86 -6.66 -0.80
N ARG A 120 -10.76 -5.98 -1.08
CA ARG A 120 -10.44 -5.47 -2.42
C ARG A 120 -10.30 -6.61 -3.42
N ASN A 121 -9.57 -7.66 -3.06
CA ASN A 121 -9.39 -8.83 -3.93
C ASN A 121 -10.72 -9.54 -4.22
N GLN A 122 -11.63 -9.64 -3.25
CA GLN A 122 -12.97 -10.21 -3.49
C GLN A 122 -13.80 -9.38 -4.50
N LEU A 123 -13.70 -8.05 -4.45
CA LEU A 123 -14.37 -7.17 -5.40
C LEU A 123 -13.74 -7.30 -6.80
N GLU A 124 -12.42 -7.39 -6.87
CA GLU A 124 -11.66 -7.60 -8.11
C GLU A 124 -12.01 -8.96 -8.75
N GLU A 125 -12.11 -10.01 -7.96
CA GLU A 125 -12.57 -11.34 -8.40
C GLU A 125 -14.01 -11.29 -8.91
N SER A 126 -14.92 -10.63 -8.19
CA SER A 126 -16.31 -10.46 -8.63
C SER A 126 -16.42 -9.74 -9.98
N ILE A 127 -15.55 -8.75 -10.23
CA ILE A 127 -15.48 -8.06 -11.53
C ILE A 127 -14.96 -9.01 -12.61
N SER A 128 -13.90 -9.78 -12.34
CA SER A 128 -13.34 -10.75 -13.29
C SER A 128 -14.31 -11.88 -13.63
N GLU A 129 -15.18 -12.28 -12.70
CA GLU A 129 -16.20 -13.31 -12.92
C GLU A 129 -17.31 -12.87 -13.88
N LEU A 130 -17.48 -11.56 -14.13
CA LEU A 130 -18.47 -11.06 -15.09
C LEU A 130 -18.21 -11.54 -16.51
N GLU A 131 -16.94 -11.64 -16.94
CA GLU A 131 -16.58 -12.15 -18.26
C GLU A 131 -16.97 -13.64 -18.42
N GLN A 132 -16.74 -14.42 -17.37
CA GLN A 132 -17.17 -15.82 -17.35
C GLN A 132 -18.70 -15.94 -17.31
N LYS A 133 -19.38 -15.03 -16.61
CA LYS A 133 -20.84 -14.95 -16.54
C LYS A 133 -21.44 -14.63 -17.91
N GLU A 134 -20.86 -13.67 -18.64
CA GLU A 134 -21.23 -13.36 -20.02
C GLU A 134 -21.15 -14.60 -20.91
N THR A 135 -20.01 -15.27 -20.91
CA THR A 135 -19.78 -16.49 -21.71
C THR A 135 -20.84 -17.56 -21.42
N ARG A 136 -21.19 -17.78 -20.15
CA ARG A 136 -22.23 -18.74 -19.75
C ARG A 136 -23.61 -18.34 -20.27
N MET A 137 -24.01 -17.07 -20.10
CA MET A 137 -25.32 -16.58 -20.54
C MET A 137 -25.51 -16.66 -22.06
N VAL A 138 -24.44 -16.41 -22.83
CA VAL A 138 -24.45 -16.55 -24.29
C VAL A 138 -24.62 -18.02 -24.71
N LEU A 139 -23.91 -18.94 -24.04
CA LEU A 139 -24.02 -20.38 -24.33
C LEU A 139 -25.39 -20.94 -23.99
N ASP A 140 -26.05 -20.39 -22.96
CA ASP A 140 -27.41 -20.75 -22.57
C ASP A 140 -28.49 -20.16 -23.52
N GLY A 141 -28.07 -19.43 -24.57
CA GLY A 141 -28.93 -18.91 -25.62
C GLY A 141 -29.60 -17.58 -25.29
N GLY A 142 -29.08 -16.83 -24.31
CA GLY A 142 -29.56 -15.48 -23.99
C GLY A 142 -29.27 -14.47 -25.11
N ASP A 143 -30.06 -13.39 -25.14
CA ASP A 143 -29.87 -12.31 -26.09
C ASP A 143 -28.62 -11.49 -25.76
N LEU A 144 -27.78 -11.23 -26.77
CA LEU A 144 -26.48 -10.58 -26.58
C LEU A 144 -26.61 -9.15 -26.06
N ASP A 145 -27.56 -8.37 -26.58
CA ASP A 145 -27.73 -6.97 -26.21
C ASP A 145 -28.27 -6.85 -24.78
N GLU A 146 -29.20 -7.74 -24.40
CA GLU A 146 -29.72 -7.81 -23.03
C GLU A 146 -28.64 -8.23 -22.02
N ILE A 147 -27.87 -9.29 -22.32
CA ILE A 147 -26.76 -9.75 -21.48
C ILE A 147 -25.73 -8.62 -21.29
N HIS A 148 -25.30 -8.00 -22.40
CA HIS A 148 -24.30 -6.95 -22.34
C HIS A 148 -24.80 -5.76 -21.50
N SER A 149 -26.03 -5.30 -21.73
CA SER A 149 -26.60 -4.19 -20.95
C SER A 149 -26.69 -4.51 -19.46
N GLN A 150 -27.07 -5.73 -19.09
CA GLN A 150 -27.12 -6.16 -17.69
C GLN A 150 -25.72 -6.17 -17.06
N LEU A 151 -24.74 -6.75 -17.73
CA LEU A 151 -23.39 -6.91 -17.18
C LEU A 151 -22.62 -5.60 -17.10
N VAL A 152 -22.88 -4.64 -17.98
CA VAL A 152 -22.35 -3.27 -17.86
C VAL A 152 -22.82 -2.62 -16.57
N VAL A 153 -24.12 -2.70 -16.25
CA VAL A 153 -24.67 -2.11 -15.01
C VAL A 153 -24.09 -2.79 -13.77
N GLU A 154 -23.95 -4.12 -13.79
CA GLU A 154 -23.37 -4.88 -12.69
C GLU A 154 -21.88 -4.56 -12.51
N GLY A 155 -21.13 -4.48 -13.61
CA GLY A 155 -19.73 -4.08 -13.63
C GLY A 155 -19.51 -2.67 -13.08
N ASP A 156 -20.30 -1.70 -13.54
CA ASP A 156 -20.26 -0.33 -13.04
C ASP A 156 -20.54 -0.27 -11.53
N SER A 157 -21.51 -1.04 -11.05
CA SER A 157 -21.84 -1.11 -9.62
C SER A 157 -20.68 -1.68 -8.79
N LEU A 158 -20.04 -2.76 -9.25
CA LEU A 158 -18.90 -3.36 -8.58
C LEU A 158 -17.68 -2.43 -8.59
N MET A 159 -17.41 -1.76 -9.72
CA MET A 159 -16.34 -0.78 -9.83
C MET A 159 -16.57 0.42 -8.89
N GLN A 160 -17.79 0.94 -8.80
CA GLN A 160 -18.14 2.00 -7.86
C GLN A 160 -17.96 1.55 -6.41
N ALA A 161 -18.40 0.34 -6.07
CA ALA A 161 -18.22 -0.22 -4.73
C ALA A 161 -16.73 -0.36 -4.38
N MET A 162 -15.90 -0.84 -5.31
CA MET A 162 -14.45 -0.92 -5.15
C MET A 162 -13.81 0.46 -4.97
N ASN A 163 -14.17 1.43 -5.81
CA ASN A 163 -13.63 2.78 -5.72
C ASN A 163 -14.00 3.46 -4.40
N GLN A 164 -15.25 3.31 -3.96
CA GLN A 164 -15.71 3.82 -2.67
C GLN A 164 -15.01 3.14 -1.51
N TYR A 165 -14.80 1.82 -1.58
CA TYR A 165 -14.10 1.08 -0.54
C TYR A 165 -12.65 1.54 -0.38
N VAL A 166 -11.92 1.69 -1.50
CA VAL A 166 -10.55 2.21 -1.51
C VAL A 166 -10.49 3.64 -0.98
N LYS A 167 -11.38 4.53 -1.45
CA LYS A 167 -11.45 5.91 -0.96
C LYS A 167 -11.65 5.95 0.55
N THR A 168 -12.67 5.24 1.04
CA THR A 168 -13.02 5.24 2.47
C THR A 168 -11.85 4.76 3.32
N PHE A 169 -11.20 3.66 2.92
CA PHE A 169 -10.03 3.15 3.64
C PHE A 169 -8.89 4.16 3.69
N ILE A 170 -8.57 4.83 2.58
CA ILE A 170 -7.52 5.86 2.55
C ILE A 170 -7.91 7.03 3.44
N SER A 171 -9.16 7.49 3.36
CA SER A 171 -9.67 8.62 4.14
C SER A 171 -9.67 8.37 5.65
N ASP A 172 -10.05 7.17 6.08
CA ASP A 172 -10.02 6.75 7.49
C ASP A 172 -8.58 6.65 8.03
N ASN A 173 -7.59 6.60 7.13
CA ASN A 173 -6.19 6.37 7.47
C ASN A 173 -5.24 7.50 7.03
N TYR A 174 -5.74 8.69 6.72
CA TYR A 174 -4.91 9.83 6.28
C TYR A 174 -3.77 10.18 7.25
N GLU A 175 -4.01 10.00 8.55
CA GLU A 175 -3.09 10.39 9.63
C GLU A 175 -2.14 9.25 10.06
N ASN A 176 -2.17 8.11 9.39
CA ASN A 176 -1.25 7.00 9.67
C ASN A 176 -0.60 6.46 8.38
N VAL A 177 0.30 5.49 8.51
CA VAL A 177 1.08 4.97 7.39
C VAL A 177 0.25 4.26 6.32
N LEU A 178 -0.94 3.76 6.65
CA LEU A 178 -1.80 3.03 5.72
C LEU A 178 -2.36 3.93 4.64
N GLY A 179 -2.77 5.16 4.96
CA GLY A 179 -3.34 6.09 3.99
C GLY A 179 -2.40 6.33 2.81
N PRO A 180 -1.21 6.94 3.02
CA PRO A 180 -0.25 7.18 1.95
C PRO A 180 0.19 5.89 1.27
N SER A 181 0.34 4.78 2.01
CA SER A 181 0.81 3.53 1.43
C SER A 181 -0.22 2.90 0.49
N VAL A 182 -1.49 2.84 0.88
CA VAL A 182 -2.57 2.30 0.03
C VAL A 182 -2.86 3.24 -1.13
N PHE A 183 -2.76 4.55 -0.94
CA PHE A 183 -2.78 5.50 -2.05
C PHE A 183 -1.67 5.21 -3.06
N MET A 184 -0.45 4.97 -2.60
CA MET A 184 0.65 4.59 -3.50
C MET A 184 0.41 3.23 -4.17
N MET A 185 -0.17 2.25 -3.47
CA MET A 185 -0.56 0.97 -4.08
C MET A 185 -1.57 1.17 -5.22
N LEU A 186 -2.59 2.03 -5.02
CA LEU A 186 -3.54 2.43 -6.06
C LEU A 186 -2.82 3.09 -7.24
N CYS A 187 -1.90 4.01 -6.97
CA CYS A 187 -1.15 4.71 -8.01
C CYS A 187 -0.18 3.80 -8.79
N SER A 188 0.36 2.76 -8.16
CA SER A 188 1.28 1.81 -8.78
C SER A 188 0.63 0.88 -9.80
N SER A 189 -0.71 0.78 -9.83
CA SER A 189 -1.41 0.04 -10.90
C SER A 189 -1.51 0.84 -12.20
N LEU A 190 -1.16 2.13 -12.18
CA LEU A 190 -1.18 2.99 -13.36
C LEU A 190 0.13 2.83 -14.15
N PRO A 191 0.09 2.82 -15.49
CA PRO A 191 1.28 2.67 -16.31
C PRO A 191 2.26 3.86 -16.17
N TYR A 192 1.75 5.04 -15.80
CA TYR A 192 2.52 6.23 -15.50
C TYR A 192 1.69 7.18 -14.60
N PRO A 193 2.33 8.11 -13.86
CA PRO A 193 1.61 9.03 -12.98
C PRO A 193 0.63 9.93 -13.75
N ILE A 194 -0.66 9.85 -13.43
CA ILE A 194 -1.73 10.70 -13.97
C ILE A 194 -2.80 10.99 -12.92
N MET A 195 -3.52 12.09 -13.10
CA MET A 195 -4.70 12.40 -12.28
C MET A 195 -5.91 11.67 -12.85
N THR A 196 -6.35 10.60 -12.17
CA THR A 196 -7.63 9.93 -12.48
C THR A 196 -8.77 10.55 -11.66
N PRO A 197 -10.05 10.35 -12.03
CA PRO A 197 -11.17 10.81 -11.22
C PRO A 197 -11.14 10.28 -9.78
N GLN A 198 -10.73 9.03 -9.58
CA GLN A 198 -10.59 8.44 -8.25
C GLN A 198 -9.48 9.12 -7.43
N ILE A 199 -8.33 9.40 -8.05
CA ILE A 199 -7.23 10.11 -7.38
C ILE A 199 -7.66 11.53 -7.02
N ASP A 200 -8.32 12.25 -7.94
CA ASP A 200 -8.84 13.59 -7.65
C ASP A 200 -9.81 13.58 -6.47
N ASP A 201 -10.74 12.63 -6.43
CA ASP A 201 -11.74 12.51 -5.38
C ASP A 201 -11.11 12.17 -4.01
N ILE A 202 -10.08 11.32 -3.96
CA ILE A 202 -9.31 11.05 -2.72
C ILE A 202 -8.56 12.30 -2.25
N ILE A 203 -7.93 13.04 -3.17
CA ILE A 203 -7.09 14.19 -2.83
C ILE A 203 -7.91 15.42 -2.47
N LYS A 204 -9.08 15.60 -3.07
CA LYS A 204 -9.96 16.72 -2.78
C LYS A 204 -10.25 16.85 -1.28
N ASP A 205 -10.59 15.74 -0.64
CA ASP A 205 -10.97 15.68 0.77
C ASP A 205 -9.77 15.48 1.72
N ALA A 206 -8.57 15.19 1.19
CA ALA A 206 -7.40 14.86 2.00
C ALA A 206 -6.80 16.07 2.76
N PRO A 207 -6.33 15.87 4.01
CA PRO A 207 -5.66 16.90 4.79
C PRO A 207 -4.30 17.27 4.21
N TYR A 208 -3.75 18.41 4.67
CA TYR A 208 -2.43 18.86 4.22
C TYR A 208 -1.32 17.84 4.57
N SER A 209 -1.37 17.24 5.76
CA SER A 209 -0.44 16.19 6.24
C SER A 209 -0.28 15.06 5.22
N PHE A 210 -1.41 14.57 4.70
CA PHE A 210 -1.44 13.53 3.68
C PHE A 210 -0.85 14.02 2.34
N LYS A 211 -1.26 15.20 1.88
CA LYS A 211 -0.78 15.79 0.61
C LYS A 211 0.71 16.14 0.63
N ASP A 212 1.25 16.47 1.79
CA ASP A 212 2.66 16.79 1.99
C ASP A 212 3.53 15.57 2.29
N ASN A 213 2.92 14.39 2.49
CA ASN A 213 3.66 13.13 2.50
C ASN A 213 4.52 13.04 1.23
N LYS A 214 5.81 12.75 1.40
CA LYS A 214 6.80 12.82 0.32
C LYS A 214 6.36 12.05 -0.93
N LEU A 215 5.93 10.79 -0.78
CA LEU A 215 5.56 9.93 -1.91
C LEU A 215 4.28 10.44 -2.61
N VAL A 216 3.28 10.83 -1.82
CA VAL A 216 2.02 11.39 -2.34
C VAL A 216 2.29 12.68 -3.10
N ARG A 217 3.08 13.60 -2.52
CA ARG A 217 3.43 14.88 -3.13
C ARG A 217 4.18 14.71 -4.44
N GLU A 218 5.17 13.84 -4.47
CA GLU A 218 5.97 13.53 -5.66
C GLU A 218 5.10 12.95 -6.78
N PHE A 219 4.24 11.98 -6.45
CA PHE A 219 3.28 11.43 -7.41
C PHE A 219 2.36 12.51 -7.97
N LEU A 220 1.72 13.32 -7.11
CA LEU A 220 0.78 14.36 -7.55
C LEU A 220 1.45 15.44 -8.38
N SER A 221 2.70 15.80 -8.06
CA SER A 221 3.49 16.72 -8.87
C SER A 221 3.68 16.17 -10.28
N LYS A 222 4.13 14.91 -10.39
CA LYS A 222 4.39 14.28 -11.70
C LYS A 222 3.10 14.04 -12.49
N ALA A 223 2.04 13.61 -11.81
CA ALA A 223 0.72 13.41 -12.41
C ALA A 223 0.17 14.69 -13.05
N ARG A 224 0.29 15.84 -12.37
CA ARG A 224 -0.15 17.14 -12.90
C ARG A 224 0.73 17.64 -14.04
N GLU A 225 2.03 17.39 -13.98
CA GLU A 225 2.95 17.69 -15.09
C GLU A 225 2.57 16.90 -16.34
N ASN A 226 2.38 15.58 -16.19
CA ASN A 226 2.01 14.71 -17.31
C ASN A 226 0.67 15.11 -17.94
N MET A 227 -0.33 15.49 -17.14
CA MET A 227 -1.62 15.99 -17.66
C MET A 227 -1.44 17.22 -18.56
N LYS A 228 -0.61 18.19 -18.17
CA LYS A 228 -0.34 19.38 -19.00
C LYS A 228 0.32 19.00 -20.32
N LEU A 229 1.29 18.08 -20.29
CA LEU A 229 1.97 17.61 -21.50
C LEU A 229 0.99 16.92 -22.46
N ILE A 230 0.08 16.11 -21.93
CA ILE A 230 -0.97 15.44 -22.73
C ILE A 230 -1.91 16.46 -23.37
N GLU A 231 -2.39 17.44 -22.59
CA GLU A 231 -3.26 18.52 -23.11
C GLU A 231 -2.57 19.35 -24.19
N GLU A 232 -1.30 19.71 -23.99
CA GLU A 232 -0.51 20.45 -24.99
C GLU A 232 -0.35 19.64 -26.28
N HIS A 233 -0.05 18.35 -26.19
CA HIS A 233 0.08 17.48 -27.35
C HIS A 233 -1.24 17.38 -28.13
N GLN A 234 -2.36 17.15 -27.43
CA GLN A 234 -3.69 17.11 -28.04
C GLN A 234 -4.05 18.42 -28.75
N ARG A 235 -3.72 19.57 -28.16
CA ARG A 235 -3.95 20.87 -28.80
C ARG A 235 -3.12 21.05 -30.07
N LEU A 236 -1.88 20.59 -30.08
CA LEU A 236 -1.01 20.65 -31.26
C LEU A 236 -1.54 19.74 -32.39
N GLU A 237 -1.99 18.53 -32.08
CA GLU A 237 -2.60 17.62 -33.04
C GLU A 237 -3.90 18.19 -33.63
N GLN A 238 -4.77 18.74 -32.78
CA GLN A 238 -5.99 19.40 -33.21
C GLN A 238 -5.68 20.55 -34.17
N ASN A 239 -4.75 21.45 -33.82
CA ASN A 239 -4.34 22.57 -34.68
C ASN A 239 -3.69 22.12 -36.01
N ALA A 240 -2.96 21.01 -36.00
CA ALA A 240 -2.38 20.43 -37.22
C ALA A 240 -3.44 19.79 -38.13
N SER A 241 -4.53 19.27 -37.54
CA SER A 241 -5.65 18.68 -38.27
C SER A 241 -6.63 19.71 -38.85
N THR A 242 -6.81 20.88 -38.22
CA THR A 242 -7.63 21.98 -38.76
C THR A 242 -6.93 22.83 -39.82
N ASN A 243 -5.60 22.75 -39.93
CA ASN A 243 -4.80 23.43 -40.96
C ASN A 243 -4.53 22.57 -42.21
N LYS A 244 -5.17 21.40 -42.31
CA LYS A 244 -5.22 20.55 -43.52
C LYS A 244 -6.60 20.65 -44.16
#